data_AF-A0A9E5S205-F1
#
_entry.id   AF-A0A9E5S205-F1
#
_cell.length_a   1.000
_cell.length_b   1.000
_cell.length_c   1.000
_cell.angle_alpha   90.00
_cell.angle_beta   90.00
_cell.angle_gamma   90.00
#
_symmetry.space_group_name_H-M   'P 1'
#
loop_
_entity.id
_entity.type
_entity.pdbx_description
1 polymer ?
#
loop_
_entity_poly.entity_id
_entity_poly.type
_entity_poly.pdbx_seq_one_letter_code
_entity_poly.pdbx_strand_id
1 'polypeptide(L)'
;MKRIVSILLLGMAIFTFAFSRPAFAGDAASGAKIFSANCASCHAGGKNLVQANKTLKKDALEKYSMYSEEAIITQVTGGKNAMPAFKGRLKPDQIADVAAYVISQADKGW
;
A
#
# COMPACT_ATOMS: atom_id res chain seq x y z
N MET A 1 22.80 15.62 39.32
CA MET A 1 22.05 16.16 38.15
C MET A 1 22.47 15.52 36.83
N LYS A 2 23.75 15.58 36.40
CA LYS A 2 24.21 15.00 35.11
C LYS A 2 23.89 13.49 34.92
N ARG A 3 24.05 12.67 35.96
CA ARG A 3 23.73 11.23 35.93
C ARG A 3 22.23 10.92 35.78
N ILE A 4 21.37 11.75 36.38
CA ILE A 4 19.90 11.59 36.29
C ILE A 4 19.42 11.96 34.88
N VAL A 5 20.00 13.01 34.29
CA VAL A 5 19.74 13.42 32.90
C VAL A 5 20.18 12.33 31.92
N SER A 6 21.35 11.71 32.11
CA SER A 6 21.80 10.60 31.27
C SER A 6 20.93 9.35 31.38
N ILE A 7 20.42 9.02 32.57
CA ILE A 7 19.51 7.87 32.77
C ILE A 7 18.15 8.14 32.12
N LEU A 8 17.62 9.36 32.22
CA LEU A 8 16.37 9.75 31.56
C LEU A 8 16.49 9.73 30.04
N LEU A 9 17.60 10.22 29.48
CA LEU A 9 17.86 10.18 28.03
C LEU A 9 18.01 8.75 27.52
N LEU A 10 18.68 7.88 28.27
CA LEU A 10 18.84 6.47 27.90
C LEU A 10 17.51 5.71 27.99
N GLY A 11 16.70 5.98 29.03
CA GLY A 11 15.36 5.40 29.16
C GLY A 11 14.41 5.84 28.03
N MET A 12 14.48 7.10 27.60
CA MET A 12 13.65 7.62 26.51
C MET A 12 14.04 7.02 25.14
N ALA A 13 15.33 6.75 24.90
CA ALA A 13 15.80 6.07 23.69
C ALA A 13 15.37 4.58 23.62
N ILE A 14 15.29 3.90 24.77
CA ILE A 14 14.82 2.51 24.84
C ILE A 14 13.31 2.44 24.60
N PHE A 15 12.56 3.44 25.07
CA PHE A 15 11.11 3.51 24.90
C PHE A 15 10.68 3.74 23.44
N THR A 16 11.43 4.52 22.67
CA THR A 16 11.12 4.77 21.24
C THR A 16 11.41 3.55 20.35
N PHE A 17 12.44 2.76 20.65
CA PHE A 17 12.73 1.53 19.90
C PHE A 17 11.69 0.43 20.16
N ALA A 18 11.22 0.29 21.40
CA ALA A 18 10.27 -0.76 21.77
C ALA A 18 8.85 -0.58 21.19
N PHE A 19 8.48 0.64 20.76
CA PHE A 19 7.18 0.96 20.19
C PHE A 19 7.19 1.17 18.66
N SER A 20 8.29 0.82 17.99
CA SER A 20 8.32 0.76 16.53
C SER A 20 7.37 -0.34 16.06
N ARG A 21 6.17 0.04 15.60
CA ARG A 21 5.25 -0.90 14.96
C ARG A 21 5.93 -1.41 13.69
N PRO A 22 6.09 -2.73 13.51
CA PRO A 22 6.58 -3.24 12.23
C PRO A 22 5.64 -2.72 11.13
N ALA A 23 6.23 -2.09 10.10
CA ALA A 23 5.51 -1.82 8.87
C ALA A 23 5.16 -3.20 8.28
N PHE A 24 3.88 -3.56 8.34
CA PHE A 24 3.40 -4.81 7.76
C PHE A 24 3.45 -4.65 6.24
N ALA A 25 4.47 -5.23 5.61
CA ALA A 25 4.52 -5.33 4.16
C ALA A 25 3.42 -6.31 3.70
N GLY A 26 2.68 -5.95 2.66
CA GLY A 26 1.65 -6.84 2.11
C GLY A 26 2.26 -8.11 1.49
N ASP A 27 1.52 -9.21 1.52
CA ASP A 27 1.88 -10.43 0.78
C ASP A 27 1.37 -10.34 -0.66
N ALA A 28 2.28 -10.05 -1.59
CA ALA A 28 1.95 -9.98 -3.02
C ALA A 28 1.37 -11.29 -3.58
N ALA A 29 1.72 -12.46 -3.04
CA ALA A 29 1.18 -13.73 -3.51
C ALA A 29 -0.31 -13.85 -3.15
N SER A 30 -0.68 -13.53 -1.92
CA SER A 30 -2.09 -13.42 -1.50
C SER A 30 -2.82 -12.31 -2.26
N GLY A 31 -2.14 -11.19 -2.52
CA GLY A 31 -2.65 -10.04 -3.26
C GLY A 31 -3.10 -10.37 -4.69
N ALA A 32 -2.46 -11.34 -5.35
CA ALA A 32 -2.85 -11.78 -6.69
C ALA A 32 -4.31 -12.29 -6.75
N LYS A 33 -4.72 -13.07 -5.74
CA LYS A 33 -6.09 -13.60 -5.64
C LYS A 33 -7.09 -12.48 -5.39
N ILE A 34 -6.74 -11.53 -4.51
CA ILE A 34 -7.57 -10.35 -4.23
C ILE A 34 -7.74 -9.50 -5.48
N PHE A 35 -6.65 -9.26 -6.21
CA PHE A 35 -6.66 -8.51 -7.47
C PHE A 35 -7.57 -9.15 -8.51
N SER A 36 -7.44 -10.47 -8.72
CA SER A 36 -8.26 -11.20 -9.68
C SER A 36 -9.75 -11.08 -9.36
N ALA A 37 -10.13 -11.23 -8.09
CA ALA A 37 -11.53 -11.20 -7.67
C ALA A 37 -12.16 -9.79 -7.64
N ASN A 38 -11.37 -8.73 -7.43
CA ASN A 38 -11.90 -7.41 -7.10
C ASN A 38 -11.46 -6.26 -8.03
N CYS A 39 -10.33 -6.41 -8.71
CA CYS A 39 -9.66 -5.32 -9.44
C CYS A 39 -9.59 -5.56 -10.94
N ALA A 40 -9.47 -6.83 -11.35
CA ALA A 40 -9.21 -7.21 -12.73
C ALA A 40 -10.31 -6.77 -13.71
N SER A 41 -11.55 -6.60 -13.27
CA SER A 41 -12.65 -6.11 -14.13
C SER A 41 -12.35 -4.75 -14.77
N CYS A 42 -11.55 -3.91 -14.11
CA CYS A 42 -11.13 -2.61 -14.64
C CYS A 42 -9.64 -2.58 -14.96
N HIS A 43 -8.83 -3.37 -14.26
CA HIS A 43 -7.38 -3.25 -14.24
C HIS A 43 -6.61 -4.47 -14.78
N ALA A 44 -7.27 -5.41 -15.46
CA ALA A 44 -6.60 -6.57 -16.07
C ALA A 44 -5.38 -6.15 -16.92
N GLY A 45 -4.26 -6.86 -16.75
CA GLY A 45 -3.00 -6.57 -17.44
C GLY A 45 -2.43 -5.18 -17.13
N GLY A 46 -2.71 -4.65 -15.93
CA GLY A 46 -2.27 -3.33 -15.50
C GLY A 46 -2.96 -2.17 -16.22
N LYS A 47 -4.02 -2.42 -16.99
CA LYS A 47 -4.76 -1.37 -17.72
C LYS A 47 -5.68 -0.59 -16.78
N ASN A 48 -6.44 0.34 -17.36
CA ASN A 48 -7.59 0.94 -16.70
C ASN A 48 -8.66 1.19 -17.76
N LEU A 49 -9.70 0.35 -17.77
CA LEU A 49 -10.77 0.40 -18.77
C LEU A 49 -11.68 1.62 -18.61
N VAL A 50 -11.68 2.25 -17.44
CA VAL A 50 -12.52 3.43 -17.14
C VAL A 50 -11.77 4.73 -17.43
N GLN A 51 -10.47 4.77 -17.12
CA GLN A 51 -9.63 5.94 -17.30
C GLN A 51 -8.27 5.54 -17.90
N ALA A 52 -8.21 5.48 -19.23
CA ALA A 52 -7.10 4.88 -20.00
C ALA A 52 -5.70 5.45 -19.69
N ASN A 53 -5.61 6.72 -19.25
CA ASN A 53 -4.33 7.34 -18.90
C ASN A 53 -3.85 7.02 -17.47
N LYS A 54 -4.67 6.41 -16.62
CA LYS A 54 -4.33 6.04 -15.23
C LYS A 54 -4.27 4.53 -15.06
N THR A 55 -3.34 3.93 -15.79
CA THR A 55 -3.02 2.50 -15.70
C THR A 55 -2.28 2.20 -14.39
N LEU A 56 -2.05 0.92 -14.12
CA LEU A 56 -1.21 0.47 -13.00
C LEU A 56 0.26 0.29 -13.40
N LYS A 57 0.63 0.64 -14.64
CA LYS A 57 2.02 0.59 -15.09
C LYS A 57 2.88 1.57 -14.28
N LYS A 58 4.15 1.22 -14.08
CA LYS A 58 5.09 1.95 -13.23
C LYS A 58 5.18 3.43 -13.59
N ASP A 59 5.34 3.74 -14.87
CA ASP A 59 5.42 5.11 -15.41
C ASP A 59 4.17 5.95 -15.07
N ALA A 60 2.97 5.35 -15.20
CA ALA A 60 1.72 6.01 -14.84
C ALA A 60 1.60 6.19 -13.32
N LEU A 61 1.92 5.16 -12.54
CA LEU A 61 1.90 5.25 -11.08
C LEU A 61 2.85 6.34 -10.56
N GLU A 62 4.07 6.42 -11.07
CA GLU A 62 5.04 7.46 -10.72
C GLU A 62 4.51 8.86 -11.10
N LYS A 63 4.03 9.02 -12.34
CA LYS A 63 3.47 10.29 -12.83
C LYS A 63 2.34 10.84 -11.98
N TYR A 64 1.52 9.96 -11.40
CA TYR A 64 0.37 10.34 -10.57
C TYR A 64 0.64 10.22 -9.06
N SER A 65 1.90 10.04 -8.64
CA SER A 65 2.30 9.89 -7.23
C SER A 65 1.60 8.73 -6.52
N MET A 66 1.38 7.64 -7.25
CA MET A 66 0.73 6.40 -6.80
C MET A 66 1.71 5.22 -6.70
N TYR A 67 2.98 5.39 -7.03
CA TYR A 67 3.99 4.33 -6.94
C TYR A 67 4.54 4.18 -5.51
N SER A 68 3.65 3.87 -4.56
CA SER A 68 3.97 3.39 -3.23
C SER A 68 2.81 2.56 -2.69
N GLU A 69 3.09 1.61 -1.79
CA GLU A 69 2.03 0.79 -1.18
C GLU A 69 1.05 1.67 -0.40
N GLU A 70 1.53 2.68 0.33
CA GLU A 70 0.69 3.57 1.14
C GLU A 70 -0.30 4.37 0.28
N ALA A 71 0.15 4.87 -0.87
CA ALA A 71 -0.71 5.60 -1.80
C ALA A 71 -1.80 4.68 -2.35
N ILE A 72 -1.44 3.46 -2.76
CA ILE A 72 -2.38 2.47 -3.27
C ILE A 72 -3.36 2.03 -2.18
N ILE A 73 -2.88 1.71 -0.97
CA ILE A 73 -3.70 1.37 0.20
C ILE A 73 -4.72 2.47 0.47
N THR A 74 -4.28 3.73 0.46
CA THR A 74 -5.15 4.89 0.69
C THR A 74 -6.26 4.95 -0.36
N GLN A 75 -5.92 4.82 -1.64
CA GLN A 75 -6.89 4.91 -2.73
C GLN A 75 -7.81 3.69 -2.80
N VAL A 76 -7.32 2.47 -2.55
CA VAL A 76 -8.16 1.27 -2.49
C VAL A 76 -9.13 1.36 -1.30
N THR A 77 -8.67 1.85 -0.15
CA THR A 77 -9.50 2.02 1.03
C THR A 77 -10.60 3.05 0.79
N GLY A 78 -10.24 4.24 0.31
CA GLY A 78 -11.15 5.39 0.19
C GLY A 78 -11.88 5.51 -1.15
N GLY A 79 -11.44 4.79 -2.18
CA GLY A 79 -11.87 5.02 -3.56
C GLY A 79 -11.39 6.37 -4.11
N LYS A 80 -11.66 6.62 -5.39
CA LYS A 80 -11.45 7.93 -6.03
C LYS A 80 -12.23 8.00 -7.35
N ASN A 81 -13.11 9.00 -7.48
CA ASN A 81 -13.97 9.17 -8.65
C ASN A 81 -14.74 7.88 -8.97
N ALA A 82 -14.54 7.29 -10.15
CA ALA A 82 -15.17 6.05 -10.58
C ALA A 82 -14.60 4.78 -9.92
N MET A 83 -13.42 4.86 -9.28
CA MET A 83 -12.87 3.72 -8.54
C MET A 83 -13.60 3.60 -7.19
N PRO A 84 -14.28 2.48 -6.91
CA PRO A 84 -15.04 2.32 -5.67
C PRO A 84 -14.12 2.21 -4.45
N ALA A 85 -14.64 2.60 -3.30
CA ALA A 85 -13.99 2.33 -2.02
C ALA A 85 -14.14 0.85 -1.66
N PHE A 86 -13.08 0.26 -1.11
CA PHE A 86 -13.08 -1.14 -0.63
C PHE A 86 -13.07 -1.26 0.90
N LYS A 87 -13.05 -0.13 1.63
CA LYS A 87 -13.26 -0.14 3.08
C LYS A 87 -14.57 -0.87 3.43
N GLY A 88 -14.49 -1.85 4.33
CA GLY A 88 -15.63 -2.67 4.74
C GLY A 88 -15.96 -3.83 3.79
N ARG A 89 -15.35 -3.88 2.59
CA ARG A 89 -15.44 -5.01 1.65
C ARG A 89 -14.22 -5.92 1.72
N LEU A 90 -13.06 -5.32 1.94
CA LEU A 90 -11.78 -6.00 2.18
C LEU A 90 -11.27 -5.66 3.58
N LYS A 91 -10.60 -6.62 4.20
CA LYS A 91 -9.86 -6.40 5.45
C LYS A 91 -8.62 -5.52 5.17
N PRO A 92 -8.11 -4.77 6.17
CA PRO A 92 -6.90 -3.97 6.01
C PRO A 92 -5.72 -4.77 5.42
N ASP A 93 -5.49 -5.99 5.92
CA ASP A 93 -4.40 -6.84 5.42
C ASP A 93 -4.59 -7.23 3.95
N GLN A 94 -5.82 -7.51 3.52
CA GLN A 94 -6.12 -7.79 2.10
C GLN A 94 -5.89 -6.58 1.20
N ILE A 95 -6.08 -5.37 1.74
CA ILE A 95 -5.80 -4.12 1.03
C ILE A 95 -4.28 -3.91 0.92
N ALA A 96 -3.53 -4.23 1.97
CA ALA A 96 -2.06 -4.20 1.93
C ALA A 96 -1.52 -5.24 0.92
N ASP A 97 -2.03 -6.47 0.96
CA ASP A 97 -1.63 -7.54 0.04
C ASP A 97 -1.85 -7.15 -1.43
N VAL A 98 -3.01 -6.59 -1.77
CA VAL A 98 -3.28 -6.16 -3.16
C VAL A 98 -2.44 -4.96 -3.57
N ALA A 99 -2.09 -4.07 -2.64
CA ALA A 99 -1.17 -2.96 -2.91
C ALA A 99 0.24 -3.46 -3.21
N ALA A 100 0.76 -4.40 -2.40
CA ALA A 100 2.04 -5.06 -2.63
C ALA A 100 2.06 -5.81 -3.98
N TYR A 101 0.97 -6.50 -4.31
CA TYR A 101 0.83 -7.15 -5.62
C TYR A 101 0.88 -6.15 -6.79
N VAL A 102 0.20 -5.00 -6.68
CA VAL A 102 0.21 -3.95 -7.71
C VAL A 102 1.62 -3.39 -7.92
N ILE A 103 2.36 -3.10 -6.84
CA ILE A 103 3.76 -2.65 -6.93
C ILE A 103 4.63 -3.74 -7.57
N SER A 104 4.53 -4.98 -7.11
CA SER A 104 5.31 -6.11 -7.66
C SER A 104 5.06 -6.32 -9.16
N GLN A 105 3.81 -6.22 -9.62
CA GLN A 105 3.48 -6.33 -11.03
C GLN A 105 3.94 -5.11 -11.83
N ALA A 106 3.85 -3.90 -11.27
CA ALA A 106 4.37 -2.70 -11.93
C ALA A 106 5.88 -2.80 -12.18
N ASP A 107 6.65 -3.34 -11.24
CA ASP A 107 8.09 -3.60 -11.40
C ASP A 107 8.42 -4.65 -12.45
N LYS A 108 7.52 -5.61 -12.65
CA LYS A 108 7.63 -6.63 -13.72
C LYS A 108 7.09 -6.16 -15.07
N GLY A 109 6.53 -4.94 -15.15
CA GLY A 109 5.98 -4.37 -16.37
C GLY A 109 4.53 -4.76 -16.68
N TRP A 110 3.83 -5.37 -15.71
CA TRP A 110 2.49 -5.99 -15.82
C TRP A 110 2.36 -7.13 -16.83
#